data_AF-A0A1F3TS20-F1
#
_entry.id   AF-A0A1F3TS20-F1
#
_cell.length_a   1.000
_cell.length_b   1.000
_cell.length_c   1.000
_cell.angle_alpha   90.00
_cell.angle_beta   90.00
_cell.angle_gamma   90.00
#
_symmetry.space_group_name_H-M   'P 1'
#
loop_
_entity.id
_entity.type
_entity.pdbx_description
1 polymer ?
#
loop_
_entity_poly.entity_id
_entity_poly.type
_entity_poly.pdbx_seq_one_letter_code
_entity_poly.pdbx_strand_id
1 'polypeptide(L)' 'MAKKTKTGSINVPVSDFDDQNITAHISIRLPLNLIKSLKKLSLNEHYEGRYQTLIRDILVTYAEKNKAKRNIAG' A
#
# COMPACT_ATOMS: atom_id res chain seq x y z
N MET A 1 24.35 -38.37 -17.90
CA MET A 1 25.25 -37.93 -16.79
C MET A 1 24.72 -36.60 -16.25
N ALA A 2 24.15 -36.57 -15.05
CA ALA A 2 23.62 -35.33 -14.47
C ALA A 2 24.77 -34.49 -13.89
N LYS A 3 24.95 -33.26 -14.39
CA LYS A 3 25.93 -32.31 -13.85
C LYS A 3 25.51 -31.95 -12.41
N LYS A 4 26.36 -32.27 -11.42
CA LYS A 4 26.17 -31.87 -10.02
C LYS A 4 26.06 -30.34 -9.96
N THR A 5 24.90 -29.83 -9.56
CA THR A 5 24.68 -28.42 -9.24
C THR A 5 25.52 -28.06 -8.00
N LYS A 6 26.46 -27.13 -8.14
CA LYS A 6 27.19 -26.56 -7.00
C LYS A 6 26.24 -25.62 -6.24
N THR A 7 25.74 -26.05 -5.10
CA THR A 7 24.99 -25.19 -4.18
C THR A 7 25.98 -24.53 -3.23
N GLY A 8 26.20 -23.22 -3.40
CA GLY A 8 26.83 -22.38 -2.39
C GLY A 8 25.77 -21.92 -1.39
N SER A 9 26.11 -21.86 -0.10
CA SER A 9 25.24 -21.24 0.89
C SER A 9 25.26 -19.72 0.66
N ILE A 10 24.20 -19.20 0.06
CA ILE A 10 23.97 -17.76 0.02
C ILE A 10 23.41 -17.41 1.39
N ASN A 11 24.22 -16.72 2.20
CA ASN A 11 23.77 -16.19 3.47
C ASN A 11 22.92 -14.96 3.16
N VAL A 12 21.61 -15.15 3.00
CA VAL A 12 20.66 -14.04 2.85
C VAL A 12 20.51 -13.43 4.25
N PRO A 13 20.96 -12.18 4.46
CA PRO A 13 20.83 -11.54 5.76
C PRO A 13 19.36 -11.48 6.17
N VAL A 14 19.05 -11.87 7.41
CA VAL A 14 17.68 -11.80 7.95
C VAL A 14 17.16 -10.35 7.97
N SER A 15 18.05 -9.37 7.90
CA SER A 15 17.74 -7.95 7.75
C SER A 15 17.03 -7.59 6.44
N ASP A 16 17.12 -8.43 5.41
CA ASP A 16 16.31 -8.26 4.18
C ASP A 16 14.84 -8.64 4.39
N PHE A 17 14.50 -9.25 5.54
CA PHE A 17 13.13 -9.57 5.96
C PHE A 17 12.62 -8.64 7.07
N ASP A 18 13.37 -7.60 7.43
CA ASP A 18 12.98 -6.57 8.41
C ASP A 18 12.02 -5.53 7.78
N ASP A 19 11.10 -6.04 6.94
CA ASP A 19 10.08 -5.27 6.22
C ASP A 19 9.01 -4.80 7.21
N GLN A 20 9.34 -3.80 8.04
CA GLN A 20 8.36 -3.04 8.81
C GLN A 20 7.34 -2.30 7.93
N ASN A 21 7.53 -2.32 6.60
CA ASN A 21 6.63 -1.78 5.61
C ASN A 21 6.25 -2.85 4.58
N ILE A 22 5.48 -3.86 4.99
CA ILE A 22 4.82 -4.78 4.05
C ILE A 22 4.02 -3.93 3.06
N THR A 23 4.55 -3.78 1.85
CA THR A 23 3.91 -3.00 0.79
C THR A 23 2.90 -3.89 0.09
N ALA A 24 1.65 -3.84 0.55
CA ALA A 24 0.56 -4.60 -0.06
C ALA A 24 0.06 -3.89 -1.33
N HIS A 25 0.19 -4.56 -2.48
CA HIS A 25 -0.43 -4.12 -3.73
C HIS A 25 -1.89 -4.60 -3.76
N ILE A 26 -2.84 -3.67 -3.70
CA ILE A 26 -4.28 -3.97 -3.70
C ILE A 26 -4.90 -3.49 -5.01
N SER A 27 -5.58 -4.39 -5.71
CA SER A 27 -6.41 -4.05 -6.87
C SER A 27 -7.85 -3.86 -6.44
N ILE A 28 -8.40 -2.66 -6.63
CA ILE A 28 -9.78 -2.32 -6.22
C ILE A 28 -10.59 -1.92 -7.45
N ARG A 29 -11.77 -2.52 -7.62
CA ARG A 29 -12.74 -2.11 -8.65
C ARG A 29 -13.66 -1.04 -8.07
N LEU A 30 -13.65 0.14 -8.69
CA LEU A 30 -14.48 1.28 -8.28
C LEU A 30 -15.40 1.72 -9.43
N PRO A 31 -16.55 2.35 -9.12
CA PRO A 31 -17.41 2.97 -10.10
C PRO A 31 -16.67 4.03 -10.94
N LEU A 32 -16.98 4.10 -12.23
CA LEU A 32 -16.28 4.99 -13.17
C LEU A 32 -16.42 6.48 -12.82
N ASN A 33 -17.59 6.89 -12.35
CA ASN A 33 -17.85 8.26 -11.89
C ASN A 33 -16.93 8.63 -10.71
N LEU A 34 -16.75 7.71 -9.76
CA LEU A 34 -15.89 7.91 -8.61
C LEU A 34 -14.42 8.05 -9.02
N ILE A 35 -13.93 7.20 -9.93
CA ILE A 35 -12.57 7.28 -10.47
C ILE A 35 -12.34 8.64 -11.15
N LYS A 36 -13.30 9.12 -11.95
CA LYS A 36 -13.20 10.44 -12.61
C LYS A 36 -13.12 11.58 -11.59
N SER A 37 -13.95 11.53 -10.55
CA SER A 37 -13.91 12.53 -9.48
C SER A 37 -12.59 12.50 -8.72
N LEU A 38 -12.07 11.32 -8.36
CA LEU A 38 -10.78 11.17 -7.68
C LEU A 38 -9.61 11.72 -8.52
N LYS A 39 -9.61 11.43 -9.83
CA LYS A 39 -8.62 12.00 -10.75
C LYS A 39 -8.70 13.52 -10.77
N LYS A 40 -9.90 14.09 -10.91
CA LYS A 40 -10.09 15.55 -10.91
C LYS A 40 -9.64 16.19 -9.58
N LEU A 41 -9.99 15.59 -8.45
CA LEU A 41 -9.60 16.07 -7.12
C LEU A 41 -8.09 16.01 -6.88
N SER A 42 -7.40 15.06 -7.51
CA SER A 42 -5.94 14.95 -7.41
C SER A 42 -5.18 15.96 -8.26
N LEU A 43 -5.84 16.74 -9.13
CA LEU A 43 -5.21 17.79 -9.95
C LEU A 43 -4.96 19.07 -9.13
N ASN A 44 -4.10 18.96 -8.12
CA ASN A 44 -3.64 20.08 -7.31
C ASN A 44 -2.15 19.90 -6.96
N GLU A 45 -1.54 20.93 -6.37
CA GLU A 45 -0.11 20.95 -6.02
C GLU A 45 0.25 19.87 -4.99
N HIS A 46 -0.69 19.48 -4.13
CA HIS A 46 -0.43 18.49 -3.09
C HIS A 46 -0.32 17.07 -3.64
N TYR A 47 -1.16 16.71 -4.62
CA TYR A 47 -1.24 15.36 -5.17
C TYR A 47 -0.60 15.22 -6.55
N GLU A 48 -0.39 16.31 -7.29
CA GLU A 48 0.24 16.32 -8.63
C GLU A 48 -0.42 15.33 -9.61
N GLY A 49 -1.73 15.15 -9.52
CA GLY A 49 -2.50 14.20 -10.34
C GLY A 49 -2.41 12.73 -9.90
N ARG A 50 -1.68 12.43 -8.81
CA ARG A 50 -1.54 11.06 -8.25
C ARG A 50 -2.75 10.68 -7.40
N TYR A 51 -3.84 10.32 -8.06
CA TYR A 51 -5.07 9.90 -7.38
C TYR A 51 -4.90 8.65 -6.49
N GLN A 52 -3.87 7.81 -6.71
CA GLN A 52 -3.56 6.68 -5.82
C GLN A 52 -3.12 7.16 -4.42
N THR A 53 -2.33 8.24 -4.34
CA THR A 53 -1.92 8.85 -3.07
C THR A 53 -3.12 9.45 -2.35
N LEU A 54 -4.01 10.12 -3.09
CA LEU A 54 -5.28 10.61 -2.54
C LEU A 54 -6.14 9.46 -1.95
N ILE A 55 -6.25 8.33 -2.66
CA ILE A 55 -6.98 7.15 -2.15
C ILE A 55 -6.34 6.64 -0.85
N ARG A 56 -5.00 6.56 -0.79
CA ARG A 56 -4.28 6.16 0.42
C ARG A 56 -4.63 7.08 1.60
N ASP A 57 -4.57 8.38 1.42
CA ASP A 57 -4.86 9.35 2.48
C ASP A 57 -6.30 9.26 2.98
N ILE A 58 -7.26 9.08 2.07
CA ILE A 58 -8.67 8.89 2.43
C ILE A 58 -8.83 7.63 3.28
N LEU A 59 -8.20 6.51 2.88
CA LEU A 59 -8.28 5.24 3.60
C LEU A 59 -7.61 5.31 4.97
N VAL A 60 -6.44 5.96 5.06
CA VAL A 60 -5.74 6.18 6.34
C VAL A 60 -6.58 7.06 7.26
N THR A 61 -7.11 8.18 6.76
CA THR A 61 -7.98 9.08 7.53
C THR A 61 -9.22 8.34 8.04
N TYR A 62 -9.82 7.48 7.21
CA TYR A 62 -10.95 6.66 7.61
C TYR A 62 -10.56 5.64 8.69
N ALA A 63 -9.44 4.93 8.51
CA ALA A 63 -8.95 3.94 9.47
C ALA A 63 -8.68 4.58 10.85
N GLU A 64 -7.98 5.72 10.88
CA GLU A 64 -7.67 6.47 12.12
C GLU A 64 -8.95 6.93 12.83
N LYS A 65 -9.93 7.48 12.10
CA LYS A 65 -11.23 7.87 12.67
C LYS A 65 -11.98 6.69 13.27
N ASN A 66 -11.92 5.52 12.65
CA ASN A 66 -12.59 4.32 13.17
C ASN A 66 -11.85 3.70 14.36
N LYS A 67 -10.52 3.79 14.39
CA LYS A 67 -9.71 3.38 15.54
C LYS A 67 -10.01 4.23 16.76
N ALA A 68 -10.11 5.55 16.60
CA ALA A 68 -10.52 6.46 17.67
C ALA A 68 -11.90 6.12 18.24
N LYS A 69 -12.86 5.73 17.38
CA LYS A 69 -14.21 5.29 17.82
C LYS A 69 -14.19 3.98 18.60
N ARG A 70 -13.30 3.01 18.27
CA ARG A 70 -13.18 1.75 19.02
C ARG A 70 -12.59 1.96 20.42
N ASN A 71 -11.71 2.94 20.61
CA ASN A 71 -11.07 3.21 21.91
C ASN A 71 -11.97 3.96 22.92
N ILE A 72 -13.15 4.44 22.51
CA ILE A 72 -14.12 5.10 23.42
C ILE A 72 -15.17 4.10 23.92
N ALA A 73 -15.25 2.90 23.32
CA ALA A 73 -16.21 1.86 23.67
C ALA A 73 -15.59 0.68 24.43
N GLY A 74 -14.37 0.85 24.97
CA GLY A 74 -13.63 -0.14 25.75
C GLY A 74 -13.39 0.35 27.17
#